data_AF-A0A494TJX3-F1
#
_entry.id   AF-A0A494TJX3-F1
#
_cell.length_a   1.000
_cell.length_b   1.000
_cell.length_c   1.000
_cell.angle_alpha   90.00
_cell.angle_beta   90.00
_cell.angle_gamma   90.00
#
_symmetry.space_group_name_H-M   'P 1'
#
loop_
_entity.id
_entity.type
_entity.pdbx_description
1 polymer ?
#
loop_
_entity_poly.entity_id
_entity_poly.type
_entity_poly.pdbx_seq_one_letter_code
_entity_poly.pdbx_strand_id
1 'polypeptide(L)'
;MKRLPPANRRLTITVVGYNHSNDPPSGISAQILNTRSETGQFETIFQNAGSPILPPSSGESGAWMGGFGNGAALDHSYIENVRTALRKRAPASAVAGRFEKLIRRMSDDPRSGVTIGKQLDHIWIYADPSRPIQRSRSSNVIRPEQTMPGNVFIGPGGQVTGMRGLTIASDGPIPQVHRNQPCPCGSGKKYRECHRQP
;
A
#
# COMPACT_ATOMS: atom_id res chain seq x y z
N MET A 1 -7.10 -20.49 8.45
CA MET A 1 -5.65 -20.26 8.26
C MET A 1 -4.90 -20.67 9.53
N LYS A 2 -3.94 -21.59 9.47
CA LYS A 2 -3.07 -21.92 10.62
C LYS A 2 -2.21 -20.68 10.96
N ARG A 3 -2.14 -20.30 12.25
CA ARG A 3 -1.28 -19.17 12.70
C ARG A 3 0.18 -19.48 12.38
N LEU A 4 0.87 -18.55 11.72
CA LEU A 4 2.31 -18.65 11.50
C LEU A 4 3.06 -18.70 12.85
N PRO A 5 4.09 -19.56 13.00
CA PRO A 5 4.97 -19.55 14.16
C PRO A 5 5.56 -18.16 14.41
N PRO A 6 5.74 -17.73 15.67
CA PRO A 6 6.26 -16.39 15.98
C PRO A 6 7.55 -16.01 15.23
N ALA A 7 8.48 -16.97 15.08
CA ALA A 7 9.74 -16.77 14.35
C ALA A 7 9.57 -16.42 12.86
N ASN A 8 8.41 -16.77 12.29
CA ASN A 8 8.07 -16.55 10.88
C ASN A 8 7.13 -15.35 10.68
N ARG A 9 6.77 -14.63 11.76
CA ARG A 9 5.97 -13.40 11.66
C ARG A 9 6.89 -12.24 11.33
N ARG A 10 6.81 -11.77 10.09
CA ARG A 10 7.55 -10.61 9.60
C ARG A 10 6.66 -9.37 9.69
N LEU A 11 7.18 -8.30 10.27
CA LEU A 11 6.62 -6.96 10.26
C LEU A 11 7.66 -6.04 9.62
N THR A 12 7.25 -5.33 8.59
CA THR A 12 8.02 -4.28 7.96
C THR A 12 7.24 -2.97 8.10
N ILE A 13 7.87 -1.96 8.67
CA ILE A 13 7.35 -0.59 8.71
C ILE A 13 8.14 0.21 7.70
N THR A 14 7.46 0.71 6.67
CA THR A 14 8.08 1.57 5.66
C THR A 14 7.66 3.02 5.89
N VAL A 15 8.64 3.90 6.05
CA VAL A 15 8.51 5.35 6.06
C VAL A 15 8.91 5.86 4.69
N VAL A 16 8.11 6.74 4.08
CA VAL A 16 8.44 7.43 2.82
C VAL A 16 8.14 8.91 2.97
N GLY A 17 8.89 9.77 2.28
CA GLY A 17 8.67 11.21 2.33
C GLY A 17 9.72 12.00 1.56
N TYR A 18 9.89 13.27 1.95
CA TYR A 18 10.91 14.16 1.41
C TYR A 18 11.75 14.76 2.54
N ASN A 19 13.06 14.88 2.31
CA ASN A 19 13.95 15.69 3.12
C ASN A 19 13.96 17.13 2.58
N HIS A 20 13.31 18.03 3.32
CA HIS A 20 13.23 19.46 3.00
C HIS A 20 14.45 20.27 3.45
N SER A 21 15.44 19.64 4.12
CA SER A 21 16.72 20.31 4.37
C SER A 21 17.55 20.49 3.09
N ASN A 22 17.16 19.80 2.00
CA ASN A 22 17.80 19.86 0.69
C ASN A 22 17.02 20.79 -0.24
N ASP A 23 17.71 21.48 -1.15
CA ASP A 23 17.12 22.28 -2.22
C ASP A 23 17.61 21.79 -3.59
N PRO A 24 16.75 21.17 -4.43
CA PRO A 24 15.34 20.85 -4.16
C PRO A 24 15.16 19.72 -3.12
N PRO A 25 13.98 19.59 -2.48
CA PRO A 25 13.71 18.51 -1.54
C PRO A 25 13.96 17.11 -2.14
N SER A 26 14.69 16.26 -1.42
CA SER A 26 15.05 14.92 -1.90
C SER A 26 14.14 13.85 -1.31
N GLY A 27 13.74 12.84 -2.10
CA GLY A 27 12.94 11.73 -1.58
C GLY A 27 13.69 10.93 -0.50
N ILE A 28 12.97 10.40 0.49
CA ILE A 28 13.51 9.48 1.50
C ILE A 28 12.62 8.25 1.63
N SER A 29 13.23 7.12 1.95
CA SER A 29 12.53 5.96 2.48
C SER A 29 13.33 5.32 3.61
N ALA A 30 12.65 4.76 4.60
CA ALA A 30 13.27 3.95 5.64
C ALA A 30 12.41 2.72 5.90
N GLN A 31 13.03 1.56 6.09
CA GLN A 31 12.35 0.32 6.43
C GLN A 31 12.85 -0.15 7.78
N ILE A 32 11.93 -0.46 8.68
CA ILE A 32 12.22 -1.06 9.99
C ILE A 32 11.58 -2.43 9.98
N LEU A 33 12.40 -3.47 10.11
CA LEU A 33 11.95 -4.84 10.15
C LEU A 33 12.02 -5.38 11.58
N ASN A 34 11.04 -6.20 11.97
CA ASN A 34 11.10 -6.93 13.23
C ASN A 34 12.05 -8.15 13.19
N THR A 35 12.74 -8.35 12.08
CA THR A 35 13.85 -9.31 11.98
C THR A 35 15.05 -8.77 12.75
N ARG A 36 15.72 -9.67 13.46
CA ARG A 36 16.96 -9.35 14.13
C ARG A 36 18.12 -9.69 13.21
N SER A 37 19.12 -8.83 13.17
CA SER A 37 20.46 -9.15 12.65
C SER A 37 21.08 -10.29 13.47
N GLU A 38 22.19 -10.84 13.00
CA GLU A 38 23.00 -11.80 13.76
C GLU A 38 23.43 -11.26 15.14
N THR A 39 23.55 -9.93 15.26
CA THR A 39 23.87 -9.22 16.51
C THR A 39 22.66 -8.92 17.39
N GLY A 40 21.46 -9.36 17.02
CA GLY A 40 20.24 -9.18 17.80
C GLY A 40 19.56 -7.82 17.65
N GLN A 41 20.09 -6.89 16.84
CA GLN A 41 19.49 -5.57 16.59
C GLN A 41 18.38 -5.66 15.54
N PHE A 42 17.40 -4.74 15.59
CA PHE A 42 16.40 -4.64 14.53
C PHE A 42 17.05 -4.19 13.23
N GLU A 43 16.76 -4.90 12.16
CA GLU A 43 17.24 -4.53 10.84
C GLU A 43 16.52 -3.25 10.38
N THR A 44 17.30 -2.20 10.14
CA THR A 44 16.79 -0.92 9.63
C THR A 44 17.54 -0.54 8.37
N ILE A 45 16.78 -0.30 7.29
CA ILE A 45 17.31 0.10 5.99
C ILE A 45 16.90 1.55 5.76
N PHE A 46 17.83 2.49 5.91
CA PHE A 46 17.63 3.88 5.54
C PHE A 46 18.10 4.13 4.10
N GLN A 47 17.24 4.74 3.30
CA GLN A 47 17.54 5.11 1.92
C GLN A 47 17.19 6.58 1.72
N ASN A 48 18.20 7.43 1.61
CA ASN A 48 18.03 8.76 1.04
C ASN A 48 18.12 8.62 -0.48
N ALA A 49 17.21 9.20 -1.25
CA ALA A 49 17.28 9.20 -2.72
C ALA A 49 18.56 9.88 -3.25
N GLY A 50 19.33 10.55 -2.39
CA GLY A 50 20.69 11.03 -2.68
C GLY A 50 21.82 9.99 -2.58
N SER A 51 21.57 8.78 -2.04
CA SER A 51 22.57 7.71 -1.96
C SER A 51 22.13 6.52 -2.84
N PRO A 52 22.80 6.29 -3.98
CA PRO A 52 22.35 5.36 -5.00
C PRO A 52 22.60 3.90 -4.61
N ILE A 53 21.60 3.04 -4.74
CA ILE A 53 21.81 1.60 -4.95
C ILE A 53 22.07 1.37 -6.46
N LEU A 54 22.97 2.15 -7.10
CA LEU A 54 23.46 2.18 -8.51
C LEU A 54 23.32 3.55 -9.22
N PRO A 55 24.29 3.93 -10.08
CA PRO A 55 24.99 5.22 -10.04
C PRO A 55 24.22 6.41 -10.66
N PRO A 56 24.57 7.64 -10.25
CA PRO A 56 23.91 8.89 -10.66
C PRO A 56 24.37 9.41 -12.04
N SER A 57 24.67 8.52 -13.00
CA SER A 57 25.21 8.95 -14.30
C SER A 57 24.17 9.34 -15.35
N SER A 58 22.86 9.18 -15.08
CA SER A 58 21.82 9.42 -16.09
C SER A 58 20.91 10.63 -15.87
N GLY A 59 21.04 11.35 -14.75
CA GLY A 59 20.12 12.46 -14.44
C GLY A 59 18.65 12.03 -14.28
N GLU A 60 18.35 10.72 -14.21
CA GLU A 60 17.00 10.23 -13.99
C GLU A 60 16.63 10.34 -12.52
N SER A 61 15.49 11.00 -12.24
CA SER A 61 14.87 10.98 -10.92
C SER A 61 14.66 9.53 -10.47
N GLY A 62 15.34 9.10 -9.41
CA GLY A 62 15.31 7.72 -8.94
C GLY A 62 13.89 7.26 -8.62
N ALA A 63 13.36 6.33 -9.41
CA ALA A 63 12.11 5.65 -9.14
C ALA A 63 12.40 4.24 -8.62
N TRP A 64 12.29 4.04 -7.30
CA TRP A 64 12.37 2.70 -6.72
C TRP A 64 11.00 2.02 -6.80
N MET A 65 10.97 0.81 -7.35
CA MET A 65 9.79 -0.05 -7.33
C MET A 65 10.23 -1.47 -7.01
N GLY A 66 9.64 -2.02 -5.94
CA GLY A 66 9.85 -3.39 -5.49
C GLY A 66 8.58 -3.93 -4.83
N GLY A 67 8.44 -5.25 -4.79
CA GLY A 67 7.37 -5.93 -4.06
C GLY A 67 7.88 -6.44 -2.72
N PHE A 68 7.04 -6.39 -1.69
CA PHE A 68 7.29 -7.05 -0.40
C PHE A 68 6.37 -8.26 -0.27
N GLY A 69 6.90 -9.39 0.21
CA GLY A 69 6.12 -10.61 0.40
C GLY A 69 6.15 -11.53 -0.81
N ASN A 70 4.98 -11.85 -1.38
CA ASN A 70 4.86 -12.87 -2.42
C ASN A 70 5.30 -12.34 -3.80
N GLY A 71 6.59 -12.50 -4.11
CA GLY A 71 7.16 -12.17 -5.41
C GLY A 71 6.78 -13.13 -6.54
N ALA A 72 6.27 -14.34 -6.25
CA ALA A 72 5.96 -15.32 -7.29
C ALA A 72 4.80 -14.91 -8.19
N ALA A 73 3.89 -14.07 -7.69
CA ALA A 73 2.78 -13.49 -8.46
C ALA A 73 3.16 -12.20 -9.21
N LEU A 74 4.38 -11.68 -9.02
CA LEU A 74 4.79 -10.37 -9.53
C LEU A 74 4.99 -10.40 -11.05
N ASP A 75 4.25 -9.54 -11.75
CA ASP A 75 4.38 -9.36 -13.20
C ASP A 75 5.40 -8.27 -13.52
N HIS A 76 6.64 -8.66 -13.84
CA HIS A 76 7.73 -7.76 -14.17
C HIS A 76 7.46 -6.89 -15.41
N SER A 77 6.70 -7.39 -16.39
CA SER A 77 6.34 -6.61 -17.57
C SER A 77 5.40 -5.45 -17.21
N TYR A 78 4.54 -5.68 -16.22
CA TYR A 78 3.62 -4.67 -15.72
C TYR A 78 4.34 -3.63 -14.83
N ILE A 79 5.34 -4.06 -14.04
CA ILE A 79 6.23 -3.14 -13.32
C ILE A 79 6.87 -2.16 -14.31
N GLU A 80 7.42 -2.64 -15.43
CA GLU A 80 8.02 -1.73 -16.42
C GLU A 80 7.02 -0.72 -16.98
N ASN A 81 5.76 -1.12 -17.21
CA ASN A 81 4.71 -0.19 -17.61
C ASN A 81 4.46 0.95 -16.59
N VAL A 82 4.52 0.63 -15.30
CA VAL A 82 4.41 1.64 -14.23
C VAL A 82 5.64 2.53 -14.18
N ARG A 83 6.84 1.95 -14.33
CA ARG A 83 8.13 2.67 -14.41
C ARG A 83 8.14 3.66 -15.56
N THR A 84 7.65 3.26 -16.73
CA THR A 84 7.49 4.14 -17.89
C THR A 84 6.54 5.29 -17.59
N ALA A 85 5.42 5.05 -16.90
CA ALA A 85 4.50 6.12 -16.51
C ALA A 85 5.14 7.12 -15.55
N LEU A 86 5.94 6.64 -14.58
CA LEU A 86 6.71 7.48 -13.66
C LEU A 86 7.76 8.32 -14.40
N ARG A 87 8.56 7.70 -15.29
CA ARG A 87 9.56 8.40 -16.12
C ARG A 87 8.93 9.50 -16.99
N LYS A 88 7.72 9.24 -17.52
CA LYS A 88 6.95 10.21 -18.31
C LYS A 88 6.23 11.27 -17.46
N ARG A 89 6.43 11.30 -16.14
CA ARG A 89 5.76 12.21 -15.20
C ARG A 89 4.23 12.20 -15.34
N ALA A 90 3.67 11.02 -15.56
CA ALA A 90 2.22 10.86 -15.62
C ALA A 90 1.55 11.35 -14.32
N PRO A 91 0.30 11.85 -14.37
CA PRO A 91 -0.42 12.24 -13.17
C PRO A 91 -0.43 11.14 -12.11
N ALA A 92 -0.31 11.52 -10.84
CA ALA A 92 -0.21 10.58 -9.73
C ALA A 92 -1.39 9.58 -9.66
N SER A 93 -2.59 10.04 -10.01
CA SER A 93 -3.80 9.21 -10.15
C SER A 93 -3.67 8.15 -11.26
N ALA A 94 -3.05 8.50 -12.39
CA ALA A 94 -2.82 7.59 -13.51
C ALA A 94 -1.77 6.53 -13.16
N VAL A 95 -0.76 6.87 -12.35
CA VAL A 95 0.22 5.92 -11.81
C VAL A 95 -0.46 4.99 -10.80
N ALA A 96 -1.25 5.53 -9.88
CA ALA A 96 -2.00 4.74 -8.89
C ALA A 96 -2.96 3.75 -9.54
N GLY A 97 -3.71 4.16 -10.57
CA GLY A 97 -4.60 3.28 -11.31
C GLY A 97 -3.88 2.13 -12.03
N ARG A 98 -2.60 2.32 -12.42
CA ARG A 98 -1.78 1.23 -12.95
C ARG A 98 -1.34 0.27 -11.85
N PHE A 99 -0.87 0.79 -10.71
CA PHE A 99 -0.55 -0.05 -9.54
C PHE A 99 -1.75 -0.86 -9.05
N GLU A 100 -2.94 -0.25 -9.05
CA GLU A 100 -4.18 -0.93 -8.68
C GLU A 100 -4.46 -2.14 -9.56
N LYS A 101 -4.36 -1.97 -10.88
CA LYS A 101 -4.54 -3.05 -11.86
C LYS A 101 -3.47 -4.14 -11.69
N LEU A 102 -2.22 -3.76 -11.44
CA LEU A 102 -1.14 -4.70 -11.15
C LEU A 102 -1.47 -5.56 -9.92
N ILE A 103 -1.77 -4.93 -8.79
CA ILE A 103 -2.02 -5.65 -7.53
C ILE A 103 -3.28 -6.51 -7.63
N ARG A 104 -4.32 -6.03 -8.33
CA ARG A 104 -5.52 -6.83 -8.66
C ARG A 104 -5.16 -8.11 -9.39
N ARG A 105 -4.42 -7.98 -10.49
CA ARG A 105 -3.96 -9.11 -11.28
C ARG A 105 -3.12 -10.07 -10.43
N MET A 106 -2.20 -9.55 -9.62
CA MET A 106 -1.39 -10.36 -8.71
C MET A 106 -2.24 -11.08 -7.67
N SER A 107 -3.31 -10.46 -7.17
CA SER A 107 -4.25 -11.07 -6.24
C SER A 107 -5.08 -12.19 -6.86
N ASP A 108 -5.50 -12.02 -8.12
CA ASP A 108 -6.22 -13.03 -8.90
C ASP A 108 -5.33 -14.19 -9.38
N ASP A 109 -4.01 -14.03 -9.32
CA ASP A 109 -3.07 -15.06 -9.72
C ASP A 109 -3.08 -16.24 -8.72
N PRO A 110 -3.23 -17.50 -9.18
CA PRO A 110 -3.15 -18.67 -8.29
C PRO A 110 -1.84 -18.75 -7.49
N ARG A 111 -0.73 -18.25 -8.05
CA ARG A 111 0.58 -18.18 -7.39
C ARG A 111 0.58 -17.24 -6.17
N SER A 112 -0.43 -16.37 -6.06
CA SER A 112 -0.61 -15.51 -4.88
C SER A 112 -0.90 -16.30 -3.61
N GLY A 113 -1.45 -17.52 -3.73
CA GLY A 113 -1.88 -18.31 -2.58
C GLY A 113 -2.88 -17.57 -1.67
N VAL A 114 -3.67 -16.64 -2.22
CA VAL A 114 -4.63 -15.80 -1.48
C VAL A 114 -3.96 -14.88 -0.43
N THR A 115 -2.66 -14.59 -0.59
CA THR A 115 -1.90 -13.71 0.33
C THR A 115 -1.88 -12.25 -0.09
N ILE A 116 -2.31 -11.94 -1.31
CA ILE A 116 -2.33 -10.59 -1.85
C ILE A 116 -3.77 -10.07 -1.78
N GLY A 117 -3.97 -9.04 -0.96
CA GLY A 117 -5.26 -8.38 -0.79
C GLY A 117 -5.61 -7.51 -2.00
N LYS A 118 -6.92 -7.40 -2.25
CA LYS A 118 -7.44 -6.56 -3.31
C LYS A 118 -7.74 -5.14 -2.85
N GLN A 119 -8.17 -4.90 -1.62
CA GLN A 119 -8.37 -3.52 -1.18
C GLN A 119 -7.03 -2.79 -0.98
N LEU A 120 -6.91 -1.61 -1.59
CA LEU A 120 -5.73 -0.76 -1.61
C LEU A 120 -6.03 0.62 -1.04
N ASP A 121 -5.04 1.18 -0.37
CA ASP A 121 -4.99 2.58 0.03
C ASP A 121 -3.80 3.23 -0.69
N HIS A 122 -4.03 4.36 -1.33
CA HIS A 122 -3.04 5.17 -2.01
C HIS A 122 -2.83 6.46 -1.24
N ILE A 123 -1.57 6.82 -1.05
CA ILE A 123 -1.16 8.07 -0.43
C ILE A 123 -0.18 8.75 -1.39
N TRP A 124 -0.42 10.01 -1.69
CA TRP A 124 0.48 10.83 -2.49
C TRP A 124 1.04 11.95 -1.62
N ILE A 125 2.36 11.94 -1.47
CA ILE A 125 3.12 12.96 -0.77
C ILE A 125 3.84 13.77 -1.84
N TYR A 126 3.71 15.09 -1.81
CA TYR A 126 4.34 15.98 -2.78
C TYR A 126 5.63 16.56 -2.20
N ALA A 127 6.60 16.84 -3.07
CA ALA A 127 7.82 17.56 -2.70
C ALA A 127 7.54 19.01 -2.25
N ASP A 128 6.45 19.59 -2.75
CA ASP A 128 5.94 20.89 -2.32
C ASP A 128 5.05 20.70 -1.08
N PRO A 129 5.48 21.18 0.11
CA PRO A 129 4.74 20.99 1.35
C PRO A 129 3.45 21.82 1.44
N SER A 130 3.26 22.81 0.56
CA SER A 130 2.00 23.57 0.49
C SER A 130 0.86 22.76 -0.13
N ARG A 131 1.18 21.69 -0.88
CA ARG A 131 0.20 20.80 -1.46
C ARG A 131 -0.30 19.81 -0.42
N PRO A 132 -1.62 19.61 -0.30
CA PRO A 132 -2.15 18.65 0.66
C PRO A 132 -1.72 17.24 0.27
N ILE A 133 -1.41 16.42 1.29
CA ILE A 133 -1.28 14.98 1.11
C ILE A 133 -2.61 14.47 0.56
N GLN A 134 -2.57 13.90 -0.63
CA GLN A 134 -3.75 13.31 -1.23
C GLN A 134 -3.84 11.84 -0.83
N ARG A 135 -5.07 11.36 -0.70
CA ARG A 135 -5.35 9.95 -0.45
C ARG A 135 -6.44 9.47 -1.39
N SER A 136 -6.34 8.23 -1.84
CA SER A 136 -7.47 7.54 -2.42
C SER A 136 -7.52 6.11 -1.90
N ARG A 137 -8.72 5.54 -1.89
CA ARG A 137 -8.94 4.15 -1.53
C ARG A 137 -9.53 3.47 -2.74
N SER A 138 -9.06 2.27 -3.04
CA SER A 138 -9.57 1.43 -4.10
C SER A 138 -9.93 0.06 -3.52
N SER A 139 -11.16 -0.40 -3.68
CA SER A 139 -11.64 -1.62 -3.03
C SER A 139 -11.83 -2.74 -4.03
N ASN A 140 -11.31 -3.94 -3.75
CA ASN A 140 -11.57 -5.09 -4.62
C ASN A 140 -11.63 -6.45 -3.90
N VAL A 141 -11.61 -6.47 -2.57
CA VAL A 141 -12.55 -7.23 -1.73
C VAL A 141 -12.93 -6.31 -0.58
N ILE A 142 -14.13 -6.55 -0.11
CA ILE A 142 -15.14 -5.60 0.28
C ILE A 142 -15.18 -5.56 1.81
N ARG A 143 -15.32 -4.36 2.41
CA ARG A 143 -15.30 -4.16 3.87
C ARG A 143 -16.62 -3.53 4.34
N PRO A 144 -16.93 -3.51 5.66
CA PRO A 144 -17.75 -2.44 6.23
C PRO A 144 -16.91 -1.42 7.01
N GLU A 145 -15.59 -1.35 6.81
CA GLU A 145 -14.71 -0.47 7.57
C GLU A 145 -13.77 0.34 6.67
N GLN A 146 -13.65 1.63 6.98
CA GLN A 146 -12.66 2.54 6.41
C GLN A 146 -11.67 2.93 7.51
N THR A 147 -10.43 2.46 7.37
CA THR A 147 -9.34 2.82 8.29
C THR A 147 -8.60 4.01 7.71
N MET A 148 -8.52 5.12 8.44
CA MET A 148 -7.57 6.17 8.07
C MET A 148 -6.14 5.72 8.42
N PRO A 149 -5.15 5.99 7.54
CA PRO A 149 -3.75 5.90 7.92
C PRO A 149 -3.51 6.73 9.18
N GLY A 150 -2.64 6.23 10.07
CA GLY A 150 -2.21 7.01 11.22
C GLY A 150 -1.45 8.24 10.75
N ASN A 151 -1.85 9.43 11.20
CA ASN A 151 -1.12 10.66 10.95
C ASN A 151 -0.25 10.96 12.17
N VAL A 152 0.99 11.37 11.94
CA VAL A 152 1.87 11.88 13.00
C VAL A 152 2.26 13.29 12.62
N PHE A 153 1.87 14.26 13.43
CA PHE A 153 2.24 15.66 13.31
C PHE A 153 3.40 15.92 14.27
N ILE A 154 4.48 16.50 13.76
CA ILE A 154 5.61 16.95 14.60
C ILE A 154 5.58 18.48 14.58
N GLY A 155 5.18 19.08 15.69
CA GLY A 155 5.11 20.52 15.89
C GLY A 155 6.49 21.14 16.19
N PRO A 156 6.58 22.48 16.21
CA PRO A 156 7.79 23.20 16.61
C PRO A 156 8.30 22.70 17.98
N GLY A 157 9.62 22.49 18.12
CA GLY A 157 10.22 21.98 19.36
C GLY A 157 10.10 20.46 19.55
N GLY A 158 9.67 19.70 18.54
CA GLY A 158 9.65 18.23 18.58
C GLY A 158 8.42 17.63 19.26
N GLN A 159 7.36 18.43 19.49
CA GLN A 159 6.07 17.93 19.97
C GLN A 159 5.50 16.93 18.96
N VAL A 160 5.26 15.69 19.37
CA VAL A 160 4.67 14.66 18.50
C VAL A 160 3.20 14.47 18.84
N THR A 161 2.30 14.74 17.89
CA THR A 161 0.86 14.44 17.97
C THR A 161 0.50 13.34 16.99
N GLY A 162 0.13 12.17 17.49
CA GLY A 162 -0.31 11.04 16.67
C GLY A 162 -1.82 10.90 16.66
N MET A 163 -2.43 10.81 15.48
CA MET A 163 -3.81 10.38 15.29
C MET A 163 -3.81 9.00 14.65
N ARG A 164 -4.29 7.98 15.37
CA ARG A 164 -4.35 6.58 14.91
C ARG A 164 -5.73 5.99 15.19
N GLY A 165 -6.12 4.97 14.41
CA GLY A 165 -7.32 4.19 14.69
C GLY A 165 -8.65 4.91 14.41
N LEU A 166 -8.66 5.97 13.59
CA LEU A 166 -9.92 6.56 13.14
C LEU A 166 -10.57 5.62 12.12
N THR A 167 -11.65 4.97 12.54
CA THR A 167 -12.52 4.18 11.67
C THR A 167 -13.78 4.98 11.39
N ILE A 168 -14.03 5.30 10.13
CA ILE A 168 -15.31 5.85 9.70
C ILE A 168 -16.17 4.66 9.30
N ALA A 169 -17.12 4.28 10.17
CA ALA A 169 -18.20 3.36 9.84
C ALA A 169 -19.38 4.18 9.29
N SER A 170 -19.95 3.73 8.18
CA SER A 170 -21.17 4.29 7.62
C SER A 170 -22.28 3.27 7.83
N ASP A 171 -23.28 3.59 8.66
CA ASP A 171 -24.52 2.81 8.84
C ASP A 171 -25.49 2.98 7.66
N GLY A 172 -24.98 3.07 6.43
CA GLY A 172 -25.83 2.97 5.24
C GLY A 172 -26.53 1.61 5.27
N PRO A 173 -27.86 1.55 5.02
CA PRO A 173 -28.61 0.31 5.17
C PRO A 173 -28.01 -0.75 4.24
N ILE A 174 -27.32 -1.73 4.84
CA ILE A 174 -26.97 -2.96 4.15
C ILE A 174 -28.31 -3.55 3.71
N PRO A 175 -28.54 -3.76 2.40
CA PRO A 175 -29.79 -4.34 1.95
C PRO A 175 -30.01 -5.66 2.69
N GLN A 176 -31.09 -5.76 3.46
CA GLN A 176 -31.51 -6.99 4.10
C GLN A 176 -32.02 -7.92 2.99
N VAL A 177 -31.09 -8.61 2.32
CA VAL A 177 -31.42 -9.51 1.22
C VAL A 177 -32.02 -10.77 1.82
N HIS A 178 -33.29 -10.99 1.53
CA HIS A 178 -33.99 -12.19 1.96
C HIS A 178 -33.29 -13.45 1.42
N ARG A 179 -33.17 -14.52 2.23
CA ARG A 179 -32.40 -15.75 1.91
C ARG A 179 -32.65 -16.34 0.53
N ASN A 180 -33.87 -16.20 0.03
CA ASN A 180 -34.33 -16.82 -1.21
C ASN A 180 -34.26 -15.90 -2.43
N GLN A 181 -33.90 -14.62 -2.26
CA GLN A 181 -33.72 -13.68 -3.36
C GLN A 181 -32.41 -13.96 -4.13
N PRO A 182 -32.30 -13.55 -5.41
CA PRO A 182 -31.05 -13.59 -6.14
C PRO A 182 -29.93 -12.89 -5.37
N CYS A 183 -28.75 -13.51 -5.36
CA CYS A 183 -27.60 -12.97 -4.65
C CYS A 183 -27.13 -11.67 -5.32
N PRO A 184 -26.91 -10.57 -4.56
CA PRO A 184 -26.51 -9.27 -5.13
C PRO A 184 -25.16 -9.28 -5.85
N CYS A 185 -24.35 -10.33 -5.69
CA CYS A 185 -23.11 -10.50 -6.43
C CYS A 185 -23.30 -10.84 -7.92
N GLY A 186 -24.54 -11.00 -8.38
CA GLY A 186 -24.86 -11.26 -9.79
C GLY A 186 -24.62 -12.70 -10.24
N SER A 187 -24.41 -13.64 -9.32
CA SER A 187 -24.12 -15.05 -9.64
C SER A 187 -25.31 -15.86 -10.16
N GLY A 188 -26.52 -15.30 -10.14
CA GLY A 188 -27.78 -16.01 -10.44
C GLY A 188 -28.24 -16.99 -9.36
N LYS A 189 -27.41 -17.28 -8.34
CA LYS A 189 -27.76 -18.18 -7.21
C LYS A 189 -28.59 -17.46 -6.15
N LYS A 190 -29.34 -18.20 -5.33
CA LYS A 190 -30.04 -17.65 -4.15
C LYS A 190 -29.03 -17.17 -3.12
N TYR A 191 -29.34 -16.09 -2.40
CA TYR A 191 -28.43 -15.51 -1.39
C TYR A 191 -27.95 -16.54 -0.36
N ARG A 192 -28.82 -17.47 0.09
CA ARG A 192 -28.47 -18.57 1.00
C ARG A 192 -27.47 -19.60 0.47
N GLU A 193 -27.39 -19.75 -0.84
CA GLU A 193 -26.54 -20.73 -1.54
C GLU A 193 -25.25 -20.06 -2.05
N CYS A 194 -25.00 -18.80 -1.66
CA CYS A 194 -23.88 -18.01 -2.14
C CYS A 194 -23.16 -17.32 -0.98
N HIS A 195 -23.62 -16.15 -0.53
CA HIS A 195 -22.88 -15.30 0.43
C HIS A 195 -23.48 -15.25 1.84
N ARG A 196 -24.55 -16.00 2.12
CA ARG A 196 -25.13 -16.11 3.48
C ARG A 196 -24.56 -17.30 4.28
N GLN A 197 -23.48 -17.93 3.82
CA GLN A 197 -22.83 -18.98 4.62
C GLN A 197 -22.07 -18.35 5.81
N PRO A 198 -22.09 -18.99 6.99
CA PRO A 198 -21.48 -18.46 8.21
C PRO A 198 -19.96 -18.32 8.10
#